data_AF-A0A547LTW0-F1
#
_entry.id   AF-A0A547LTW0-F1
#
_cell.length_a   1.000
_cell.length_b   1.000
_cell.length_c   1.000
_cell.angle_alpha   90.00
_cell.angle_beta   90.00
_cell.angle_gamma   90.00
#
_symmetry.space_group_name_H-M   'P 1'
#
loop_
_entity.id
_entity.type
_entity.pdbx_description
1 polymer ?
#
loop_
_entity_poly.entity_id
_entity_poly.type
_entity_poly.pdbx_seq_one_letter_code
_entity_poly.pdbx_strand_id
1 'polypeptide(L)'
;MCKMSKKLAKLRTVQANKQGWRCFYCKFRMWGGDPAPFSERCHLPLGLLGRFRCTAEHLKPKKSGGEDRLENIVAACEFCNRTRHRVRDALSPAAYQQRVRRRIAAGKWHPRECHHSLK
;
A
#
# COMPACT_ATOMS: atom_id res chain seq x y z
N MET A 1 -8.86 -10.75 -5.53
CA MET A 1 -9.02 -9.72 -4.48
C MET A 1 -10.14 -10.15 -3.54
N CYS A 2 -9.91 -10.18 -2.23
CA CYS A 2 -10.96 -10.50 -1.26
C CYS A 2 -11.98 -9.34 -1.22
N LYS A 3 -13.28 -9.64 -1.25
CA LYS A 3 -14.37 -8.65 -1.16
C LYS A 3 -14.20 -7.86 0.16
N MET A 4 -14.04 -6.55 0.07
CA MET A 4 -13.81 -5.68 1.23
C MET A 4 -15.06 -5.64 2.11
N SER A 5 -14.96 -6.14 3.34
CA SER A 5 -16.02 -6.01 4.35
C SER A 5 -16.01 -4.60 4.98
N LYS A 6 -17.15 -4.18 5.56
CA LYS A 6 -17.23 -2.91 6.33
C LYS A 6 -16.18 -2.85 7.45
N LYS A 7 -15.93 -3.99 8.11
CA LYS A 7 -14.88 -4.15 9.13
C LYS A 7 -13.49 -3.87 8.55
N LEU A 8 -13.15 -4.50 7.43
CA LEU A 8 -11.84 -4.35 6.81
C LEU A 8 -11.63 -2.93 6.25
N ALA A 9 -12.69 -2.28 5.76
CA ALA A 9 -12.66 -0.87 5.37
C ALA A 9 -12.36 0.05 6.57
N LYS A 10 -12.97 -0.20 7.74
CA LYS A 10 -12.67 0.53 8.98
C LYS A 10 -11.22 0.34 9.42
N LEU A 11 -10.75 -0.92 9.45
CA LEU A 11 -9.36 -1.23 9.81
C LEU A 11 -8.35 -0.57 8.87
N ARG A 12 -8.62 -0.56 7.56
CA ARG A 12 -7.82 0.16 6.56
C ARG A 12 -7.69 1.64 6.91
N THR A 13 -8.80 2.32 7.19
CA THR A 13 -8.80 3.76 7.51
C THR A 13 -8.06 4.04 8.82
N VAL A 14 -8.29 3.22 9.86
CA VAL A 14 -7.56 3.35 11.14
C VAL A 14 -6.06 3.20 10.92
N GLN A 15 -5.62 2.20 10.16
CA GLN A 15 -4.19 1.98 9.91
C GLN A 15 -3.60 3.03 8.97
N ALA A 16 -4.36 3.53 7.99
CA ALA A 16 -3.93 4.63 7.16
C ALA A 16 -3.64 5.88 8.01
N ASN A 17 -4.53 6.22 8.95
CA ASN A 17 -4.30 7.33 9.89
C ASN A 17 -3.06 7.10 10.76
N LYS A 18 -2.92 5.92 11.38
CA LYS A 18 -1.73 5.58 12.19
C LYS A 18 -0.42 5.64 11.40
N GLN A 19 -0.47 5.35 10.11
CA GLN A 19 0.68 5.40 9.21
C GLN A 19 0.87 6.77 8.54
N GLY A 20 0.10 7.81 8.93
CA GLY A 20 0.16 9.13 8.31
C GLY A 20 -0.18 9.13 6.81
N TRP A 21 -1.09 8.23 6.40
CA TRP A 21 -1.48 7.96 5.02
C TRP A 21 -0.32 7.57 4.11
N ARG A 22 0.75 6.99 4.68
CA ARG A 22 1.89 6.46 3.92
C ARG A 22 1.81 4.95 3.83
N CYS A 23 2.16 4.41 2.66
CA CYS A 23 2.17 2.97 2.44
C CYS A 23 3.13 2.28 3.42
N PHE A 24 2.69 1.18 4.02
CA PHE A 24 3.52 0.39 4.94
C PHE A 24 4.87 -0.01 4.33
N TYR A 25 4.89 -0.40 3.06
CA TYR A 25 6.09 -0.87 2.36
C TYR A 25 6.92 0.27 1.74
N CYS A 26 6.35 1.01 0.78
CA CYS A 26 7.11 2.01 0.03
C CYS A 26 7.22 3.39 0.70
N LYS A 27 6.39 3.68 1.71
CA LYS A 27 6.31 4.98 2.41
C LYS A 27 5.83 6.18 1.57
N PHE A 28 5.47 5.96 0.31
CA PHE A 28 4.80 6.96 -0.52
C PHE A 28 3.41 7.25 0.04
N ARG A 29 2.93 8.50 -0.12
CA ARG A 29 1.58 8.91 0.23
C ARG A 29 0.54 8.07 -0.53
N MET A 30 -0.59 7.85 0.13
CA MET A 30 -1.74 7.14 -0.41
C MET A 30 -2.98 8.03 -0.34
N TRP A 31 -4.02 7.63 -1.05
CA TRP A 31 -5.33 8.27 -1.01
C TRP A 31 -6.45 7.26 -0.82
N GLY A 32 -7.60 7.72 -0.34
CA GLY A 32 -8.82 6.94 -0.25
C GLY A 32 -10.03 7.81 -0.60
N GLY A 33 -11.04 7.23 -1.26
CA GLY A 33 -12.17 7.99 -1.77
C GLY A 33 -11.84 8.62 -3.12
N ASP A 34 -11.98 9.94 -3.22
CA ASP A 34 -11.70 10.70 -4.43
C ASP A 34 -10.19 10.87 -4.67
N PRO A 35 -9.64 10.49 -5.85
CA PRO A 35 -8.23 10.69 -6.18
C PRO A 35 -7.87 12.14 -6.55
N ALA A 36 -8.82 13.03 -6.84
CA ALA A 36 -8.52 14.38 -7.36
C ALA A 36 -7.63 15.22 -6.41
N PRO A 37 -7.89 15.32 -5.09
CA PRO A 37 -7.04 16.09 -4.18
C PRO A 37 -5.61 15.53 -4.06
N PHE A 38 -5.44 14.23 -4.28
CA PHE A 38 -4.13 13.58 -4.28
C PHE A 38 -3.37 13.88 -5.58
N SER A 39 -4.08 13.88 -6.71
CA SER A 39 -3.54 14.21 -8.03
C SER A 39 -2.95 15.62 -8.03
N GLU A 40 -3.71 16.59 -7.53
CA GLU A 40 -3.29 17.99 -7.43
C GLU A 40 -2.05 18.14 -6.55
N ARG A 41 -2.09 17.58 -5.34
CA ARG A 41 -0.98 17.67 -4.37
C ARG A 41 0.32 17.02 -4.84
N CYS A 42 0.22 15.92 -5.58
CA CYS A 42 1.39 15.15 -6.01
C CYS A 42 1.83 15.45 -7.45
N HIS A 43 1.07 16.28 -8.18
CA HIS A 43 1.26 16.55 -9.61
C HIS A 43 1.46 15.28 -10.43
N LEU A 44 0.61 14.27 -10.18
CA LEU A 44 0.71 12.97 -10.86
C LEU A 44 -0.31 12.82 -11.98
N PRO A 45 0.08 12.21 -13.13
CA PRO A 45 -0.87 11.80 -14.16
C PRO A 45 -1.94 10.84 -13.60
N LEU A 46 -3.18 10.98 -14.09
CA LEU A 46 -4.32 10.13 -13.69
C LEU A 46 -3.99 8.62 -13.78
N GLY A 47 -3.27 8.21 -14.83
CA GLY A 47 -2.85 6.81 -15.04
C GLY A 47 -1.95 6.24 -13.94
N LEU A 48 -1.26 7.08 -13.15
CA LEU A 48 -0.40 6.66 -12.04
C LEU A 48 -1.09 6.69 -10.69
N LEU A 49 -2.20 7.43 -10.52
CA LEU A 49 -2.91 7.58 -9.25
C LEU A 49 -3.38 6.24 -8.69
N GLY A 50 -3.86 5.35 -9.56
CA GLY A 50 -4.34 4.02 -9.17
C GLY A 50 -3.30 3.19 -8.41
N ARG A 51 -2.01 3.45 -8.59
CA ARG A 51 -0.92 2.79 -7.85
C ARG A 51 -0.94 3.11 -6.36
N PHE A 52 -1.39 4.32 -6.00
CA PHE A 52 -1.36 4.89 -4.65
C PHE A 52 -2.70 4.80 -3.92
N ARG A 53 -3.71 4.15 -4.51
CA ARG A 53 -4.96 3.86 -3.81
C ARG A 53 -4.68 3.06 -2.54
N CYS A 54 -5.21 3.53 -1.41
CA CYS A 54 -5.06 2.88 -0.12
C CYS A 54 -5.88 1.58 -0.06
N THR A 55 -5.21 0.48 0.29
CA THR A 55 -5.80 -0.85 0.45
C THR A 55 -5.46 -1.42 1.82
N ALA A 56 -6.29 -2.34 2.33
CA ALA A 56 -5.93 -3.16 3.49
C ALA A 56 -5.01 -4.28 3.03
N GLU A 57 -3.91 -4.47 3.73
CA GLU A 57 -3.01 -5.60 3.52
C GLU A 57 -2.90 -6.44 4.78
N HIS A 58 -2.97 -7.76 4.60
CA HIS A 58 -2.79 -8.74 5.66
C HIS A 58 -1.30 -9.09 5.80
N LEU A 59 -0.72 -8.90 6.98
CA LEU A 59 0.66 -9.29 7.26
C LEU A 59 0.80 -10.81 7.23
N LYS A 60 -0.09 -11.50 7.95
CA LYS A 60 -0.33 -12.94 7.86
C LYS A 60 -1.52 -13.20 6.94
N PRO A 61 -1.37 -13.93 5.82
CA PRO A 61 -2.46 -14.22 4.89
C PRO A 61 -3.64 -14.91 5.57
N LYS A 62 -4.88 -14.60 5.16
CA LYS A 62 -6.09 -15.31 5.62
C LYS A 62 -5.99 -16.83 5.43
N LYS A 63 -5.43 -17.28 4.30
CA LYS A 63 -5.22 -18.70 3.99
C LYS A 63 -4.32 -19.43 5.00
N SER A 64 -3.52 -18.69 5.78
CA SER A 64 -2.65 -19.21 6.82
C SER A 64 -3.18 -18.89 8.23
N GLY A 65 -4.50 -18.62 8.36
CA GLY A 65 -5.14 -18.28 9.64
C GLY A 65 -4.98 -16.81 10.07
N GLY A 66 -4.69 -15.90 9.14
CA GLY A 66 -4.63 -14.47 9.44
C GLY A 66 -6.01 -13.85 9.62
N GLU A 67 -6.31 -13.32 10.80
CA GLU A 67 -7.61 -12.69 11.09
C GLU A 67 -7.66 -11.22 10.66
N ASP A 68 -8.89 -10.70 10.50
CA ASP A 68 -9.17 -9.27 10.34
C ASP A 68 -9.07 -8.56 11.70
N ARG A 69 -7.87 -8.57 12.29
CA ARG A 69 -7.49 -7.87 13.53
C ARG A 69 -6.60 -6.68 13.20
N LEU A 70 -6.65 -5.65 14.04
CA LEU A 70 -5.90 -4.42 13.82
C LEU A 70 -4.39 -4.70 13.65
N GLU A 71 -3.82 -5.56 14.49
CA GLU A 71 -2.39 -5.93 14.46
C GLU A 71 -1.97 -6.65 13.17
N ASN A 72 -2.89 -7.37 12.53
CA ASN A 72 -2.60 -8.14 11.32
C ASN A 72 -2.89 -7.36 10.03
N ILE A 73 -3.46 -6.15 10.14
CA ILE A 73 -3.78 -5.30 9.00
C ILE A 73 -2.84 -4.10 8.98
N VAL A 74 -2.32 -3.77 7.80
CA VAL A 74 -1.63 -2.51 7.53
C VAL A 74 -2.26 -1.82 6.33
N ALA A 75 -2.08 -0.51 6.20
CA ALA A 75 -2.46 0.20 4.99
C ALA A 75 -1.32 0.14 3.97
N ALA A 76 -1.59 -0.39 2.78
CA ALA A 76 -0.62 -0.46 1.70
C ALA A 76 -1.19 0.13 0.41
N CYS A 77 -0.33 0.69 -0.44
CA CYS A 77 -0.78 1.14 -1.74
C CYS A 77 -1.10 -0.07 -2.62
N GLU A 78 -2.08 0.09 -3.49
CA GLU A 78 -2.54 -0.93 -4.44
C GLU A 78 -1.37 -1.60 -5.18
N PHE A 79 -0.37 -0.83 -5.63
CA PHE A 79 0.78 -1.38 -6.33
C PHE A 79 1.62 -2.31 -5.46
N CYS A 80 1.99 -1.89 -4.24
CA CYS A 80 2.78 -2.72 -3.34
C CYS A 80 2.01 -3.96 -2.91
N ASN A 81 0.72 -3.80 -2.58
CA ASN A 81 -0.14 -4.89 -2.14
C ASN A 81 -0.29 -5.94 -3.26
N ARG A 82 -0.74 -5.52 -4.44
CA ARG A 82 -0.90 -6.42 -5.60
C ARG A 82 0.41 -7.11 -6.01
N THR A 83 1.53 -6.39 -5.95
CA THR A 83 2.84 -6.98 -6.29
C THR A 83 3.26 -8.03 -5.27
N ARG A 84 2.97 -7.84 -3.97
CA ARG A 84 3.29 -8.84 -2.93
C ARG A 84 2.54 -10.14 -3.18
N HIS A 85 1.24 -10.06 -3.46
CA HIS A 85 0.38 -11.24 -3.72
C HIS A 85 0.70 -11.98 -5.04
N ARG A 86 1.49 -11.38 -5.94
CA ARG A 86 1.93 -12.03 -7.20
C ARG A 86 3.23 -12.82 -7.05
N VAL A 87 3.99 -12.61 -5.98
CA VAL A 87 5.23 -13.37 -5.75
C VAL A 87 4.86 -14.75 -5.23
N ARG A 88 5.31 -15.81 -5.92
CA ARG A 88 5.00 -17.22 -5.59
C ARG A 88 5.33 -17.57 -4.14
N ASP A 89 6.51 -17.16 -3.69
CA ASP A 89 6.90 -17.28 -2.28
C ASP A 89 6.57 -15.97 -1.56
N ALA A 90 5.54 -16.02 -0.72
CA ALA A 90 5.10 -14.85 0.05
C ALA A 90 6.21 -14.46 1.04
N LEU A 91 7.10 -13.59 0.60
CA LEU A 91 8.10 -12.95 1.47
C LEU A 91 7.41 -12.46 2.74
N SER A 92 8.08 -12.67 3.88
CA SER A 92 7.65 -12.06 5.13
C SER A 92 7.47 -10.55 4.92
N PRO A 93 6.54 -9.90 5.63
CA PRO A 93 6.32 -8.46 5.45
C PRO A 93 7.62 -7.64 5.58
N ALA A 94 8.52 -8.04 6.49
CA ALA A 94 9.82 -7.41 6.67
C ALA A 94 10.75 -7.60 5.47
N ALA A 95 10.87 -8.84 4.95
CA ALA A 95 11.70 -9.12 3.77
C ALA A 95 11.17 -8.40 2.52
N TYR A 96 9.84 -8.37 2.36
CA TYR A 96 9.21 -7.62 1.27
C TYR A 96 9.47 -6.11 1.41
N GLN A 97 9.34 -5.56 2.63
CA GLN A 97 9.65 -4.16 2.88
C GLN A 97 11.10 -3.81 2.56
N GLN A 98 12.06 -4.66 2.93
CA GLN A 98 13.47 -4.47 2.59
C GLN A 98 13.70 -4.48 1.07
N ARG A 99 13.10 -5.44 0.36
CA ARG A 99 13.13 -5.51 -1.11
C ARG A 99 12.56 -4.23 -1.75
N VAL A 100 11.41 -3.76 -1.28
CA VAL A 100 10.76 -2.53 -1.77
C VAL A 100 11.67 -1.32 -1.56
N ARG A 101 12.23 -1.14 -0.36
CA ARG A 101 13.14 -0.03 -0.05
C ARG A 101 14.38 -0.03 -0.94
N ARG A 102 15.01 -1.19 -1.16
CA ARG A 102 16.15 -1.33 -2.08
C ARG A 102 15.79 -0.90 -3.51
N ARG A 103 14.61 -1.31 -4.01
CA ARG A 103 14.17 -0.93 -5.35
C ARG A 103 13.78 0.54 -5.46
N ILE A 104 13.25 1.16 -4.39
CA ILE A 104 13.00 2.60 -4.35
C ILE A 104 14.31 3.38 -4.42
N ALA A 105 15.31 3.01 -3.60
CA ALA A 105 16.62 3.64 -3.61
C ALA A 105 17.29 3.56 -4.99
N ALA A 106 17.06 2.47 -5.73
CA ALA A 106 17.53 2.30 -7.10
C ALA A 106 16.64 2.94 -8.18
N GLY A 107 15.53 3.61 -7.83
CA GLY A 107 14.58 4.19 -8.81
C GLY A 107 13.75 3.16 -9.59
N LYS A 108 13.71 1.90 -9.16
CA LYS A 108 13.16 0.73 -9.89
C LYS A 108 11.87 0.16 -9.29
N TRP A 109 11.10 0.96 -8.55
CA TRP A 109 9.85 0.52 -7.91
C TRP A 109 8.62 1.27 -8.41
N HIS A 110 8.63 2.60 -8.30
CA HIS A 110 7.67 3.49 -8.92
C HIS A 110 8.36 4.28 -10.04
N PRO A 111 7.62 4.68 -11.10
CA PRO A 111 8.12 5.64 -12.09
C PRO A 111 8.70 6.89 -11.42
N ARG A 112 9.70 7.53 -12.04
CA ARG A 112 10.48 8.61 -11.43
C ARG A 112 9.60 9.80 -11.03
N GLU A 113 8.59 10.09 -11.84
CA GLU A 113 7.57 11.12 -11.65
C GLU A 113 6.83 10.94 -10.32
N CYS A 114 6.70 9.71 -9.84
CA CYS A 114 6.05 9.42 -8.56
C CYS A 114 6.87 9.81 -7.34
N HIS A 115 8.19 9.97 -7.44
CA HIS A 115 9.06 10.11 -6.26
C HIS A 115 8.82 11.41 -5.49
N HIS A 116 8.14 12.40 -6.08
CA HIS A 116 7.64 13.57 -5.34
C HIS A 116 6.68 13.19 -4.22
N SER A 117 5.88 12.13 -4.39
CA SER A 117 4.94 11.64 -3.38
C SER A 117 5.60 10.90 -2.20
N LEU A 118 6.93 10.75 -2.21
CA LEU A 118 7.70 10.18 -1.09
C LEU A 118 7.99 11.24 -0.01
N LYS A 119 8.21 12.49 -0.39
CA LYS A 119 8.37 13.64 0.53
C LYS A 119 7.03 13.89 1.23
#